data_AF-A0A7W5CIM6-F1
#
_entry.id   AF-A0A7W5CIM6-F1
#
_cell.length_a   1.000
_cell.length_b   1.000
_cell.length_c   1.000
_cell.angle_alpha   90.00
_cell.angle_beta   90.00
_cell.angle_gamma   90.00
#
_symmetry.space_group_name_H-M   'P 1'
#
loop_
_entity.id
_entity.type
_entity.pdbx_description
1 polymer ?
#
loop_
_entity_poly.entity_id
_entity_poly.type
_entity_poly.pdbx_seq_one_letter_code
_entity_poly.pdbx_strand_id
1 'polypeptide(L)'
;MQSERAARFFGDREDPRERLVELFGGDVPAGGQPPEPALQWAAVVASPDHGEVAVVRDLRRAEPRLTLVAATFLARHLMRR
;
A
#
# COMPACT_ATOMS: atom_id res chain seq x y z
N MET A 1 12.06 -12.25 19.19
CA MET A 1 11.02 -11.37 19.77
C MET A 1 11.38 -9.93 19.46
N GLN A 2 10.36 -9.11 19.18
CA GLN A 2 10.37 -7.66 18.93
C GLN A 2 10.72 -7.14 17.53
N SER A 3 9.73 -7.27 16.66
CA SER A 3 9.44 -6.35 15.56
C SER A 3 8.90 -5.00 16.08
N GLU A 4 9.55 -4.39 17.08
CA GLU A 4 9.18 -3.05 17.60
C GLU A 4 9.99 -1.92 16.94
N ARG A 5 11.09 -2.26 16.25
CA ARG A 5 11.94 -1.28 15.57
C ARG A 5 11.32 -0.70 14.30
N ALA A 6 10.41 -1.43 13.67
CA ALA A 6 9.77 -1.01 12.43
C ALA A 6 8.57 -0.07 12.63
N ALA A 7 8.20 0.31 13.86
CA ALA A 7 7.10 1.26 14.08
C ALA A 7 7.57 2.66 14.48
N ARG A 8 8.84 2.82 14.86
CA ARG A 8 9.36 4.08 15.45
C ARG A 8 10.20 4.94 14.49
N PHE A 9 10.59 4.44 13.31
CA PHE A 9 11.42 5.20 12.37
C PHE A 9 10.68 5.80 11.15
N PHE A 10 9.50 5.31 10.78
CA PHE A 10 8.86 5.64 9.49
C PHE A 10 7.90 6.84 9.57
N GLY A 11 8.35 7.89 10.28
CA GLY A 11 7.65 9.18 10.32
C GLY A 11 7.76 9.92 8.99
N ASP A 12 6.61 10.28 8.43
CA ASP A 12 6.31 11.37 7.49
C ASP A 12 7.08 11.53 6.17
N ARG A 13 8.11 10.72 5.87
CA ARG A 13 8.92 10.90 4.64
C ARG A 13 9.31 9.60 3.92
N GLU A 14 8.63 8.49 4.19
CA GLU A 14 8.83 7.24 3.44
C GLU A 14 8.00 7.29 2.14
N ASP A 15 8.65 7.04 0.99
CA ASP A 15 7.95 6.95 -0.28
C ASP A 15 7.05 5.70 -0.25
N PRO A 16 5.71 5.84 -0.41
CA PRO A 16 4.82 4.69 -0.40
C PRO A 16 5.20 3.66 -1.46
N ARG A 17 5.85 4.05 -2.57
CA ARG A 17 6.29 3.11 -3.62
C ARG A 17 7.41 2.20 -3.14
N GLU A 18 8.38 2.73 -2.40
CA GLU A 18 9.47 1.94 -1.82
C GLU A 18 8.92 0.91 -0.83
N ARG A 19 7.98 1.36 0.02
CA ARG A 19 7.31 0.46 0.96
C ARG A 19 6.54 -0.66 0.25
N LEU A 20 5.90 -0.35 -0.87
CA LEU A 20 5.18 -1.33 -1.67
C LEU A 20 6.14 -2.31 -2.37
N VAL A 21 7.30 -1.85 -2.84
CA VAL A 21 8.33 -2.75 -3.39
C VAL A 21 8.88 -3.68 -2.32
N GLU A 22 9.10 -3.20 -1.09
CA GLU A 22 9.55 -4.06 0.01
C GLU A 22 8.54 -5.17 0.33
N LEU A 23 7.23 -4.86 0.26
CA LEU A 23 6.17 -5.80 0.61
C LEU A 23 5.78 -6.75 -0.54
N PHE A 24 5.74 -6.25 -1.77
CA PHE A 24 5.16 -6.96 -2.92
C PHE A 24 6.19 -7.26 -4.03
N GLY A 25 7.42 -6.77 -3.89
CA GLY A 25 8.47 -6.88 -4.90
C GLY A 25 8.26 -5.96 -6.11
N GLY A 26 9.09 -6.16 -7.12
CA GLY A 26 9.11 -5.35 -8.34
C GLY A 26 10.05 -4.15 -8.26
N ASP A 27 9.91 -3.25 -9.23
CA ASP A 27 10.71 -2.04 -9.33
C ASP A 27 9.92 -0.82 -8.89
N VAL A 28 10.60 0.16 -8.30
CA VAL A 28 9.99 1.47 -7.96
C VAL A 28 9.75 2.22 -9.27
N PRO A 29 8.49 2.49 -9.66
CA PRO A 29 8.22 3.22 -10.90
C PRO A 29 8.76 4.65 -10.82
N ALA A 30 9.39 5.13 -11.90
CA ALA A 30 9.89 6.50 -11.95
C ALA A 30 8.75 7.55 -11.85
N GLY A 31 7.54 7.20 -12.31
CA GLY A 31 6.34 8.03 -12.20
C GLY A 31 5.58 7.81 -10.88
N GLY A 32 4.60 8.66 -10.61
CA GLY A 32 3.75 8.59 -9.40
C GLY A 32 2.81 7.39 -9.31
N GLN A 33 3.07 6.31 -10.07
CA GLN A 33 2.29 5.08 -10.06
C GLN A 33 2.80 4.11 -8.99
N PRO A 34 1.93 3.26 -8.42
CA PRO A 34 2.37 2.17 -7.55
C PRO A 34 3.06 1.06 -8.35
N PRO A 35 3.91 0.23 -7.69
CA PRO A 35 4.48 -0.96 -8.30
C PRO A 35 3.38 -1.89 -8.82
N GLU A 36 3.58 -2.47 -10.01
CA GLU A 36 2.60 -3.36 -10.65
C GLU A 36 2.20 -4.55 -9.77
N PRO A 37 3.11 -5.26 -9.07
CA PRO A 37 2.73 -6.35 -8.17
C PRO A 37 1.77 -5.91 -7.06
N ALA A 38 1.97 -4.70 -6.52
CA ALA A 38 1.11 -4.15 -5.49
C ALA A 38 -0.27 -3.78 -6.03
N LEU A 39 -0.36 -3.25 -7.26
CA LEU A 39 -1.64 -2.97 -7.93
C LEU A 39 -2.44 -4.24 -8.20
N GLN A 40 -1.79 -5.27 -8.73
CA GLN A 40 -2.43 -6.55 -9.02
C GLN A 40 -2.97 -7.22 -7.76
N TRP A 41 -2.16 -7.24 -6.70
CA TRP A 41 -2.59 -7.73 -5.40
C TRP A 41 -3.77 -6.92 -4.86
N ALA A 42 -3.71 -5.59 -4.92
CA ALA A 42 -4.75 -4.73 -4.38
C ALA A 42 -6.10 -4.93 -5.10
N ALA A 43 -6.09 -5.18 -6.41
CA ALA A 43 -7.28 -5.47 -7.21
C ALA A 43 -7.93 -6.82 -6.87
N VAL A 44 -7.18 -7.77 -6.32
CA VAL A 44 -7.72 -9.06 -5.84
C VAL A 44 -8.34 -8.91 -4.44
N VAL A 45 -7.78 -8.03 -3.62
CA VAL A 45 -8.16 -7.89 -2.21
C VAL A 45 -9.35 -6.96 -2.00
N ALA A 46 -9.45 -5.87 -2.77
CA ALA A 46 -10.43 -4.82 -2.55
C ALA A 46 -11.15 -4.44 -3.85
N SER A 47 -12.44 -4.15 -3.74
CA SER A 47 -13.23 -3.57 -4.83
C SER A 47 -13.24 -2.04 -4.72
N PRO A 48 -12.96 -1.31 -5.81
CA PRO A 48 -13.02 0.16 -5.82
C PRO A 48 -14.44 0.70 -5.52
N ASP A 49 -15.49 -0.12 -5.70
CA ASP A 49 -16.89 0.25 -5.45
C ASP A 49 -17.21 0.46 -3.96
N HIS A 50 -16.37 -0.06 -3.05
CA HIS A 50 -16.62 0.02 -1.60
C HIS A 50 -16.25 1.39 -0.98
N GLY A 51 -15.69 2.31 -1.77
CA GLY A 51 -15.25 3.63 -1.32
C GLY A 51 -13.91 3.60 -0.57
N GLU A 52 -13.20 4.74 -0.54
CA GLU A 52 -11.78 4.82 -0.14
C GLU A 52 -11.51 4.25 1.25
N VAL A 53 -12.34 4.57 2.24
CA VAL A 53 -12.17 4.09 3.62
C VAL A 53 -12.31 2.57 3.72
N ALA A 54 -13.27 1.98 3.01
CA ALA A 54 -13.46 0.54 3.03
C ALA A 54 -12.31 -0.17 2.30
N VAL A 55 -11.89 0.35 1.14
CA VAL A 55 -10.73 -0.16 0.39
C VAL A 55 -9.47 -0.13 1.25
N VAL A 56 -9.16 1.01 1.88
CA VAL A 56 -7.99 1.12 2.78
C VAL A 56 -8.06 0.13 3.93
N ARG A 57 -9.25 -0.04 4.53
CA ARG A 57 -9.46 -1.02 5.61
C ARG A 57 -9.22 -2.44 5.14
N ASP A 58 -9.76 -2.80 3.98
CA ASP A 58 -9.67 -4.15 3.43
C ASP A 58 -8.22 -4.49 3.04
N LEU A 59 -7.50 -3.53 2.43
CA LEU A 59 -6.06 -3.66 2.14
C LEU A 59 -5.22 -3.87 3.41
N ARG A 60 -5.41 -3.05 4.44
CA ARG A 60 -4.66 -3.18 5.71
C ARG A 60 -5.04 -4.41 6.51
N ARG A 61 -6.25 -4.95 6.32
CA ARG A 61 -6.66 -6.22 6.91
C ARG A 61 -5.96 -7.39 6.23
N ALA A 62 -5.77 -7.32 4.92
CA ALA A 62 -5.10 -8.36 4.15
C ALA A 62 -3.57 -8.36 4.32
N GLU A 63 -2.94 -7.18 4.42
CA GLU A 63 -1.52 -7.03 4.74
C GLU A 63 -1.32 -6.09 5.94
N PRO A 64 -1.23 -6.63 7.18
CA PRO A 64 -1.08 -5.82 8.39
C PRO A 64 0.19 -4.97 8.47
N ARG A 65 1.24 -5.31 7.70
CA ARG A 65 2.49 -4.53 7.61
C ARG A 65 2.38 -3.35 6.65
N LEU A 66 1.27 -3.25 5.92
CA LEU A 66 0.99 -2.13 5.03
C LEU A 66 0.68 -0.87 5.85
N THR A 67 1.49 0.16 5.66
CA THR A 67 1.30 1.44 6.34
C THR A 67 0.04 2.14 5.82
N LEU A 68 -0.53 3.03 6.64
CA LEU A 68 -1.72 3.79 6.23
C LEU A 68 -1.45 4.62 4.96
N VAL A 69 -0.27 5.24 4.86
CA VAL A 69 0.11 6.05 3.69
C VAL A 69 0.16 5.19 2.42
N ALA A 70 0.83 4.04 2.45
CA ALA A 70 0.90 3.13 1.30
C ALA A 70 -0.47 2.55 0.93
N ALA A 71 -1.31 2.21 1.92
CA ALA A 71 -2.67 1.73 1.69
C ALA A 71 -3.56 2.78 1.02
N THR A 72 -3.54 4.02 1.52
CA THR A 72 -4.29 5.14 0.93
C THR A 72 -3.78 5.46 -0.49
N PHE A 73 -2.47 5.40 -0.71
CA PHE A 73 -1.88 5.59 -2.02
C PHE A 73 -2.37 4.54 -3.03
N LEU A 74 -2.39 3.26 -2.66
CA LEU A 74 -2.96 2.19 -3.50
C LEU A 74 -4.46 2.37 -3.75
N ALA A 75 -5.24 2.65 -2.70
CA ALA A 75 -6.68 2.82 -2.80
C ALA A 75 -7.06 3.92 -3.80
N ARG A 76 -6.36 5.06 -3.76
CA ARG A 76 -6.57 6.17 -4.71
C ARG A 76 -6.27 5.78 -6.14
N HIS A 77 -5.28 4.91 -6.38
CA HIS A 77 -4.98 4.44 -7.73
C HIS A 77 -6.00 3.42 -8.24
N LEU A 78 -6.48 2.52 -7.37
CA LEU A 78 -7.55 1.60 -7.71
C LEU A 78 -8.85 2.33 -8.09
N MET A 79 -9.19 3.38 -7.36
CA MET A 79 -10.44 4.14 -7.57
C MET A 79 -10.38 5.16 -8.72
N ARG A 80 -9.19 5.45 -9.26
CA ARG A 80 -9.00 6.35 -10.41
C ARG A 80 -8.99 5.61 -11.76
N ARG A 81 -8.97 4.27 -11.75
CA ARG A 81 -9.17 3.46 -12.96
C ARG A 81 -10.65 3.43 -13.32
#